data_AF-A0A539E277-F1
#
_entry.id   AF-A0A539E277-F1
#
_cell.length_a   1.000
_cell.length_b   1.000
_cell.length_c   1.000
_cell.angle_alpha   90.00
_cell.angle_beta   90.00
_cell.angle_gamma   90.00
#
_symmetry.space_group_name_H-M   'P 1'
#
loop_
_entity.id
_entity.type
_entity.pdbx_description
1 polymer ?
#
loop_
_entity_poly.entity_id
_entity_poly.type
_entity_poly.pdbx_seq_one_letter_code
_entity_poly.pdbx_strand_id
1 'polypeptide(L)'
;MNRPFAYGDKVLLLDNKQRRYLITLAEGAEFHSHTGLWAHEGLVGQAEGAVMRSTKGTPYTALRPTLEDFVVEMPRGAQVIYPKDLAPICMLADIGPGVRVLESGVGSGALSMTMLRWGAEIVGYELREDFANRARNNVRSFLGEEALDNYRVELRDCYAGIDERDLDRVVLD
;
A
#
# COMPACT_ATOMS: atom_id res chain seq x y z
N MET A 1 9.97 4.76 14.08
CA MET A 1 8.57 5.18 13.84
C MET A 1 8.18 6.48 14.55
N ASN A 2 8.94 6.95 15.56
CA ASN A 2 8.53 8.11 16.37
C ASN A 2 8.95 9.48 15.77
N ARG A 3 8.82 9.66 14.45
CA ARG A 3 9.09 10.96 13.82
C ARG A 3 7.79 11.76 13.69
N PRO A 4 7.85 13.10 13.85
CA PRO A 4 6.72 13.95 13.51
C PRO A 4 6.22 13.74 12.07
N PHE A 5 4.95 14.04 11.85
CA PHE A 5 4.37 14.07 10.50
C PHE A 5 5.08 15.12 9.65
N ALA A 6 5.31 14.77 8.39
CA ALA A 6 5.89 15.65 7.38
C ALA A 6 5.06 15.58 6.09
N TYR A 7 5.22 16.57 5.21
CA TYR A 7 4.68 16.49 3.86
C TYR A 7 5.21 15.24 3.14
N GLY A 8 4.36 14.63 2.32
CA GLY A 8 4.58 13.33 1.70
C GLY A 8 4.17 12.14 2.57
N ASP A 9 3.97 12.31 3.89
CA ASP A 9 3.51 11.22 4.74
C ASP A 9 2.09 10.78 4.36
N LYS A 10 1.88 9.46 4.30
CA LYS A 10 0.54 8.89 4.36
C LYS A 10 0.02 8.91 5.78
N VAL A 11 -1.23 9.32 5.93
CA VAL A 11 -1.91 9.43 7.22
C VAL A 11 -3.28 8.77 7.12
N LEU A 12 -3.56 7.91 8.09
CA LEU A 12 -4.90 7.39 8.34
C LEU A 12 -5.58 8.30 9.35
N LEU A 13 -6.72 8.88 8.95
CA LEU A 13 -7.57 9.65 9.85
C LEU A 13 -8.71 8.77 10.33
N LEU A 14 -8.90 8.73 11.65
CA LEU A 14 -10.01 8.05 12.31
C LEU A 14 -10.94 9.08 12.94
N ASP A 15 -12.23 9.06 12.58
CA ASP A 15 -13.22 9.86 13.25
C ASP A 15 -13.81 9.15 14.49
N ASN A 16 -14.72 9.84 15.20
CA ASN A 16 -15.40 9.28 16.37
C ASN A 16 -16.29 8.07 16.08
N LYS A 17 -16.63 7.80 14.81
CA LYS A 17 -17.38 6.63 14.35
C LYS A 17 -16.46 5.54 13.79
N GLN A 18 -15.14 5.66 13.98
CA GLN A 18 -14.13 4.75 13.43
C GLN A 18 -14.12 4.68 11.90
N ARG A 19 -14.65 5.71 11.21
CA ARG A 19 -14.48 5.82 9.76
C ARG A 19 -13.03 6.18 9.46
N ARG A 20 -12.48 5.48 8.47
CA ARG A 20 -11.09 5.56 8.02
C ARG A 20 -11.01 6.45 6.79
N TYR A 21 -10.00 7.32 6.75
CA TYR A 21 -9.68 8.13 5.59
C TYR A 21 -8.17 8.12 5.38
N LEU A 22 -7.71 7.59 4.25
CA LEU A 22 -6.31 7.60 3.89
C LEU A 22 -5.99 8.86 3.07
N ILE A 23 -5.08 9.68 3.56
CA ILE A 23 -4.61 10.89 2.87
C ILE A 23 -3.09 10.87 2.72
N THR A 24 -2.58 11.72 1.83
CA THR A 24 -1.16 12.06 1.76
C THR A 24 -1.02 13.54 2.09
N LEU A 25 -0.18 13.88 3.08
CA LEU A 25 0.06 15.26 3.46
C LEU A 25 0.76 16.00 2.33
N ALA A 26 0.27 17.19 2.01
CA ALA A 26 0.76 18.03 0.94
C ALA A 26 0.64 19.49 1.36
N GLU A 27 1.59 20.31 0.91
CA GLU A 27 1.64 21.73 1.19
C GLU A 27 0.44 22.45 0.58
N GLY A 28 -0.18 23.36 1.33
CA GLY A 28 -1.37 24.10 0.91
C GLY A 28 -2.64 23.26 0.72
N ALA A 29 -2.61 21.95 1.00
CA ALA A 29 -3.76 21.06 0.86
C ALA A 29 -4.61 20.99 2.14
N GLU A 30 -5.88 20.63 1.95
CA GLU A 30 -6.88 20.50 3.01
C GLU A 30 -7.52 19.11 2.98
N PHE A 31 -7.87 18.60 4.15
CA PHE A 31 -8.76 17.44 4.25
C PHE A 31 -10.21 17.92 4.29
N HIS A 32 -11.06 17.37 3.42
CA HIS A 32 -12.48 17.68 3.36
C HIS A 32 -13.32 16.48 3.78
N SER A 33 -14.36 16.76 4.56
CA SER A 33 -15.38 15.77 4.93
C SER A 33 -16.76 16.43 5.04
N HIS A 34 -17.80 15.61 5.23
CA HIS A 34 -19.14 16.08 5.57
C HIS A 34 -19.20 16.96 6.84
N THR A 35 -18.21 16.85 7.74
CA THR A 35 -18.12 17.66 8.96
C THR A 35 -17.31 18.96 8.78
N GLY A 36 -16.94 19.30 7.55
CA GLY A 36 -16.10 20.45 7.26
C GLY A 36 -14.66 20.05 6.92
N LEU A 37 -13.76 21.02 7.01
CA LEU A 37 -12.37 20.89 6.55
C LEU A 37 -11.35 21.23 7.64
N TRP A 38 -10.09 20.86 7.41
CA TRP A 38 -8.92 21.36 8.15
C TRP A 38 -7.67 21.27 7.26
N ALA A 39 -6.72 22.20 7.46
CA ALA A 39 -5.52 22.31 6.62
C ALA A 39 -4.41 21.32 7.05
N HIS A 40 -3.76 20.67 6.08
CA HIS A 40 -2.69 19.70 6.33
C HIS A 40 -1.53 20.26 7.15
N GLU A 41 -1.22 21.54 6.98
CA GLU A 41 -0.19 22.26 7.73
C GLU A 41 -0.33 22.09 9.25
N GLY A 42 -1.56 22.06 9.77
CA GLY A 42 -1.80 21.90 11.21
C GLY A 42 -1.36 20.55 11.78
N LEU A 43 -1.22 19.52 10.95
CA LEU A 43 -0.74 18.20 11.38
C LEU A 43 0.78 18.03 11.21
N VAL A 44 1.41 18.80 10.32
CA VAL A 44 2.87 18.74 10.11
C VAL A 44 3.59 19.14 11.40
N GLY A 45 4.64 18.39 11.76
CA GLY A 45 5.37 18.57 13.01
C GLY A 45 4.70 17.97 14.25
N GLN A 46 3.47 17.47 14.14
CA GLN A 46 2.81 16.75 15.24
C GLN A 46 3.24 15.29 15.30
N ALA A 47 3.13 14.70 16.49
CA ALA A 47 3.35 13.27 16.68
C ALA A 47 2.15 12.43 16.21
N GLU A 48 2.38 11.15 15.99
CA GLU A 48 1.32 10.17 15.75
C GLU A 48 0.32 10.15 16.93
N GLY A 49 -0.97 10.03 16.63
CA GLY A 49 -2.05 10.13 17.61
C GLY A 49 -2.58 11.55 17.83
N ALA A 50 -2.01 12.57 17.16
CA ALA A 50 -2.54 13.92 17.19
C ALA A 50 -4.00 13.98 16.70
N VAL A 51 -4.77 14.91 17.27
CA VAL A 51 -6.19 15.08 16.97
C VAL A 51 -6.42 16.41 16.25
N MET A 52 -6.87 16.32 15.00
CA MET A 52 -7.28 17.47 14.21
C MET A 52 -8.78 17.67 14.32
N ARG A 53 -9.25 18.91 14.39
CA ARG A 53 -10.68 19.23 14.42
C ARG A 53 -11.10 19.88 13.11
N SER A 54 -12.16 19.38 12.51
CA SER A 54 -12.78 20.04 11.35
C SER A 54 -13.41 21.38 11.74
N THR A 55 -13.79 22.20 10.76
CA THR A 55 -14.51 23.47 10.99
C THR A 55 -15.84 23.33 11.75
N LYS A 56 -16.47 22.14 11.77
CA LYS A 56 -17.65 21.86 12.64
C LYS A 56 -17.28 21.15 13.96
N GLY A 57 -16.01 21.12 14.33
CA GLY A 57 -15.50 20.64 15.61
C GLY A 57 -15.34 19.11 15.76
N THR A 58 -15.61 18.32 14.70
CA THR A 58 -15.47 16.86 14.75
C THR A 58 -13.98 16.48 14.84
N PRO A 59 -13.57 15.64 15.82
CA PRO A 59 -12.18 15.22 15.97
C PRO A 59 -11.82 14.10 14.98
N TYR A 60 -10.60 14.15 14.49
CA TYR A 60 -9.94 13.15 13.65
C TYR A 60 -8.59 12.79 14.28
N THR A 61 -8.41 11.54 14.70
CA THR A 61 -7.12 11.03 15.17
C THR A 61 -6.26 10.65 13.98
N ALA A 62 -5.06 11.22 13.88
CA ALA A 62 -4.11 10.96 12.82
C ALA A 62 -3.10 9.86 13.19
N LEU A 63 -3.08 8.78 12.43
CA LEU A 63 -2.20 7.62 12.60
C LEU A 63 -1.37 7.37 11.35
N ARG A 64 -0.23 6.68 11.50
CA ARG A 64 0.51 6.14 10.36
C ARG A 64 -0.21 4.88 9.89
N PRO A 65 -0.59 4.75 8.61
CA PRO A 65 -1.32 3.59 8.13
C PRO A 65 -0.46 2.33 8.20
N THR A 66 -1.07 1.23 8.63
CA THR A 66 -0.53 -0.10 8.43
C THR A 66 -0.68 -0.54 6.96
N LEU A 67 -0.11 -1.68 6.58
CA LEU A 67 -0.34 -2.23 5.23
C LEU A 67 -1.80 -2.65 5.06
N GLU A 68 -2.46 -3.10 6.12
CA GLU A 68 -3.89 -3.43 6.10
C GLU A 68 -4.72 -2.20 5.75
N ASP A 69 -4.48 -1.09 6.46
CA ASP A 69 -5.16 0.19 6.18
C ASP A 69 -4.93 0.63 4.73
N PHE A 70 -3.69 0.52 4.23
CA PHE A 70 -3.38 0.88 2.86
C PHE A 70 -4.07 -0.03 1.84
N VAL A 71 -4.00 -1.35 2.00
CA VAL A 71 -4.64 -2.29 1.06
C VAL A 71 -6.15 -2.04 0.96
N VAL A 72 -6.81 -1.70 2.07
CA VAL A 72 -8.26 -1.42 2.12
C VAL A 72 -8.62 -0.09 1.44
N GLU A 73 -7.73 0.90 1.41
CA GLU A 73 -8.03 2.25 0.93
C GLU A 73 -7.29 2.65 -0.37
N MET A 74 -6.30 1.86 -0.81
CA MET A 74 -5.43 2.24 -1.92
C MET A 74 -6.18 2.38 -3.25
N PRO A 75 -5.67 3.18 -4.20
CA PRO A 75 -6.18 3.20 -5.56
C PRO A 75 -6.08 1.82 -6.21
N ARG A 76 -7.18 1.36 -6.82
CA ARG A 76 -7.26 0.03 -7.45
C ARG A 76 -7.67 0.14 -8.91
N GLY A 77 -6.99 -0.63 -9.76
CA GLY A 77 -7.42 -0.89 -11.14
C GLY A 77 -8.09 -2.27 -11.26
N ALA A 78 -7.55 -3.24 -10.53
CA ALA A 78 -8.08 -4.60 -10.38
C ALA A 78 -8.68 -4.80 -8.99
N GLN A 79 -9.55 -5.81 -8.85
CA GLN A 79 -9.94 -6.31 -7.53
C GLN A 79 -8.70 -6.80 -6.77
N VAL A 80 -8.67 -6.60 -5.46
CA VAL A 80 -7.54 -6.98 -4.61
C VAL A 80 -7.91 -8.14 -3.70
N ILE A 81 -6.94 -9.00 -3.44
CA ILE A 81 -7.00 -9.94 -2.32
C ILE A 81 -7.00 -9.13 -1.01
N TYR A 82 -7.96 -9.41 -0.13
CA TYR A 82 -8.12 -8.68 1.12
C TYR A 82 -7.14 -9.20 2.20
N PRO A 83 -6.82 -8.39 3.22
CA PRO A 83 -5.88 -8.73 4.29
C PRO A 83 -6.12 -10.09 4.97
N LYS A 84 -7.38 -10.51 5.09
CA LYS A 84 -7.75 -11.82 5.65
C LYS A 84 -7.15 -13.01 4.89
N ASP A 85 -6.89 -12.85 3.59
CA ASP A 85 -6.34 -13.91 2.72
C ASP A 85 -4.86 -13.66 2.41
N LEU A 86 -4.42 -12.39 2.37
CA LEU A 86 -3.02 -12.02 2.12
C LEU A 86 -2.05 -12.70 3.10
N ALA A 87 -2.35 -12.62 4.41
CA ALA A 87 -1.49 -13.21 5.43
C ALA A 87 -1.46 -14.75 5.36
N PRO A 88 -2.61 -15.46 5.25
CA PRO A 88 -2.61 -16.90 5.00
C PRO A 88 -1.88 -17.32 3.73
N ILE A 89 -2.03 -16.61 2.61
CA ILE A 89 -1.31 -16.93 1.37
C ILE A 89 0.20 -16.87 1.61
N CYS A 90 0.69 -15.78 2.21
CA CYS A 90 2.12 -15.63 2.48
C CYS A 90 2.63 -16.69 3.48
N MET A 91 1.81 -17.07 4.47
CA MET A 91 2.14 -18.13 5.42
C MET A 91 2.20 -19.51 4.75
N LEU A 92 1.21 -19.86 3.92
CA LEU A 92 1.13 -21.15 3.22
C LEU A 92 2.21 -21.28 2.15
N ALA A 93 2.51 -20.19 1.46
CA ALA A 93 3.60 -20.10 0.50
C ALA A 93 4.97 -19.95 1.18
N ASP A 94 5.05 -19.94 2.51
CA ASP A 94 6.31 -19.85 3.27
C ASP A 94 7.20 -18.70 2.77
N ILE A 95 6.58 -17.53 2.62
CA ILE A 95 7.23 -16.31 2.16
C ILE A 95 8.12 -15.75 3.28
N GLY A 96 9.30 -15.27 2.91
CA GLY A 96 10.24 -14.67 3.85
C GLY A 96 11.41 -13.97 3.14
N PRO A 97 12.41 -13.50 3.91
CA PRO A 97 13.56 -12.79 3.37
C PRO A 97 14.33 -13.61 2.33
N GLY A 98 14.51 -13.05 1.14
CA GLY A 98 15.28 -13.65 0.04
C GLY A 98 14.55 -14.74 -0.75
N VAL A 99 13.30 -15.05 -0.43
CA VAL A 99 12.48 -15.99 -1.21
C VAL A 99 12.20 -15.38 -2.58
N ARG A 100 12.56 -16.09 -3.65
CA ARG A 100 12.34 -15.66 -5.04
C ARG A 100 10.98 -16.13 -5.53
N VAL A 101 10.10 -15.19 -5.79
CA VAL A 101 8.68 -15.43 -6.11
C VAL A 101 8.38 -14.98 -7.53
N LEU A 102 7.74 -15.84 -8.30
CA LEU A 102 6.95 -15.38 -9.44
C LEU A 102 5.53 -15.09 -8.97
N GLU A 103 5.07 -13.86 -9.21
CA GLU A 103 3.68 -13.46 -9.06
C GLU A 103 3.09 -13.30 -10.47
N SER A 104 1.91 -13.87 -10.74
CA SER A 104 1.21 -13.60 -12.00
C SER A 104 -0.24 -13.24 -11.72
N GLY A 105 -0.69 -12.16 -12.35
CA GLY A 105 -1.83 -11.40 -11.88
C GLY A 105 -1.37 -10.41 -10.80
N VAL A 106 -0.60 -9.40 -11.19
CA VAL A 106 -0.07 -8.41 -10.24
C VAL A 106 -1.16 -7.42 -9.80
N GLY A 107 -2.07 -7.08 -10.72
CA GLY A 107 -3.26 -6.29 -10.44
C GLY A 107 -2.94 -4.93 -9.83
N SER A 108 -3.45 -4.67 -8.62
CA SER A 108 -3.18 -3.41 -7.90
C SER A 108 -2.01 -3.49 -6.91
N GLY A 109 -1.31 -4.64 -6.84
CA GLY A 109 -0.09 -4.84 -6.03
C GLY A 109 -0.31 -5.15 -4.54
N ALA A 110 -1.52 -5.56 -4.12
CA ALA A 110 -1.79 -5.88 -2.71
C ALA A 110 -0.98 -7.09 -2.21
N LEU A 111 -0.96 -8.15 -3.01
CA LEU A 111 -0.18 -9.36 -2.74
C LEU A 111 1.33 -9.07 -2.86
N SER A 112 1.75 -8.40 -3.95
CA SER A 112 3.13 -7.93 -4.11
C SER A 112 3.65 -7.17 -2.88
N MET A 113 2.93 -6.15 -2.40
CA MET A 113 3.35 -5.37 -1.23
C MET A 113 3.44 -6.22 0.04
N THR A 114 2.57 -7.22 0.19
CA THR A 114 2.61 -8.10 1.36
C THR A 114 3.85 -8.97 1.34
N MET A 115 4.15 -9.60 0.19
CA MET A 115 5.33 -10.44 0.01
C MET A 115 6.63 -9.63 0.11
N LEU A 116 6.69 -8.44 -0.49
CA LEU A 116 7.84 -7.52 -0.36
C LEU A 116 8.08 -7.11 1.10
N ARG A 117 7.00 -6.83 1.85
CA ARG A 117 7.12 -6.48 3.27
C ARG A 117 7.66 -7.64 4.11
N TRP A 118 7.49 -8.87 3.66
CA TRP A 118 8.06 -10.08 4.28
C TRP A 118 9.49 -10.37 3.79
N GLY A 119 10.01 -9.58 2.86
CA GLY A 119 11.39 -9.63 2.37
C GLY A 119 11.59 -10.48 1.11
N ALA A 120 10.52 -10.82 0.39
CA ALA A 120 10.62 -11.56 -0.86
C ALA A 120 11.24 -10.72 -1.98
N GLU A 121 11.84 -11.41 -2.94
CA GLU A 121 12.23 -10.88 -4.25
C GLU A 121 11.20 -11.35 -5.28
N ILE A 122 10.56 -10.42 -5.99
CA ILE A 122 9.41 -10.73 -6.83
C ILE A 122 9.70 -10.40 -8.29
N VAL A 123 9.43 -11.37 -9.16
CA VAL A 123 9.19 -11.15 -10.58
C VAL A 123 7.68 -11.25 -10.82
N GLY A 124 7.05 -10.15 -11.22
CA GLY A 124 5.63 -10.05 -11.49
C GLY A 124 5.34 -10.10 -12.99
N TYR A 125 4.46 -10.99 -13.43
CA TYR A 125 3.93 -11.00 -14.80
C TYR A 125 2.53 -10.41 -14.82
N GLU A 126 2.34 -9.38 -15.64
CA GLU A 126 1.07 -8.69 -15.78
C GLU A 126 0.80 -8.40 -17.27
N LEU A 127 -0.38 -8.77 -17.75
CA LEU A 127 -0.78 -8.56 -19.15
C LEU A 127 -1.09 -7.09 -19.44
N ARG A 128 -1.58 -6.38 -18.42
CA ARG A 128 -2.16 -5.05 -18.56
C ARG A 128 -1.21 -3.97 -18.06
N GLU A 129 -0.78 -3.10 -18.97
CA GLU A 129 0.15 -2.02 -18.65
C GLU A 129 -0.39 -1.06 -17.57
N ASP A 130 -1.68 -0.76 -17.59
CA ASP A 130 -2.31 0.09 -16.58
C ASP A 130 -2.26 -0.53 -15.18
N PHE A 131 -2.36 -1.86 -15.08
CA PHE A 131 -2.25 -2.61 -13.83
C PHE A 131 -0.80 -2.70 -13.36
N ALA A 132 0.13 -3.03 -14.27
CA ALA A 132 1.55 -3.05 -13.95
C ALA A 132 2.02 -1.68 -13.41
N ASN A 133 1.59 -0.59 -14.04
CA ASN A 133 1.90 0.76 -13.58
C ASN A 133 1.22 1.10 -12.25
N ARG A 134 -0.03 0.66 -12.03
CA ARG A 134 -0.74 0.83 -10.76
C ARG A 134 0.00 0.14 -9.62
N ALA A 135 0.40 -1.13 -9.81
CA ALA A 135 1.07 -1.92 -8.81
C ALA A 135 2.43 -1.31 -8.42
N ARG A 136 3.27 -0.96 -9.41
CA ARG A 136 4.54 -0.25 -9.15
C ARG A 136 4.33 1.05 -8.37
N ASN A 137 3.31 1.83 -8.72
CA ASN A 137 3.00 3.07 -8.02
C ASN A 137 2.53 2.82 -6.58
N ASN A 138 1.70 1.81 -6.33
CA ASN A 138 1.25 1.46 -4.99
C ASN A 138 2.41 0.95 -4.12
N VAL A 139 3.25 0.05 -4.65
CA VAL A 139 4.47 -0.42 -3.97
C VAL A 139 5.38 0.74 -3.60
N ARG A 140 5.75 1.59 -4.57
CA ARG A 140 6.58 2.78 -4.33
C ARG A 140 5.95 3.68 -3.27
N SER A 141 4.65 3.93 -3.39
CA SER A 141 3.97 4.90 -2.55
C SER A 141 3.87 4.43 -1.09
N PHE A 142 3.75 3.13 -0.83
CA PHE A 142 3.56 2.61 0.52
C PHE A 142 4.84 2.03 1.15
N LEU A 143 5.62 1.26 0.39
CA LEU A 143 6.85 0.61 0.87
C LEU A 143 8.12 1.43 0.60
N GLY A 144 8.05 2.45 -0.26
CA GLY A 144 9.18 3.30 -0.64
C GLY A 144 9.87 2.84 -1.93
N GLU A 145 10.80 3.67 -2.43
CA GLU A 145 11.55 3.38 -3.66
C GLU A 145 12.44 2.14 -3.51
N GLU A 146 13.06 1.93 -2.34
CA GLU A 146 13.94 0.77 -2.07
C GLU A 146 13.21 -0.58 -2.24
N ALA A 147 11.90 -0.62 -2.03
CA ALA A 147 11.11 -1.84 -2.25
C ALA A 147 11.06 -2.25 -3.73
N LEU A 148 11.32 -1.32 -4.66
CA LEU A 148 11.37 -1.61 -6.09
C LEU A 148 12.63 -2.37 -6.50
N ASP A 149 13.69 -2.33 -5.69
CA ASP A 149 14.93 -3.08 -5.95
C ASP A 149 14.66 -4.60 -5.91
N ASN A 150 13.67 -5.02 -5.12
CA ASN A 150 13.21 -6.40 -5.00
C ASN A 150 11.93 -6.69 -5.80
N TYR A 151 11.50 -5.78 -6.67
CA TYR A 151 10.22 -5.89 -7.38
C TYR A 151 10.33 -5.55 -8.87
N ARG A 152 10.48 -6.58 -9.69
CA ARG A 152 10.49 -6.47 -11.15
C ARG A 152 9.14 -6.88 -11.70
N VAL A 153 8.42 -5.98 -12.37
CA VAL A 153 7.19 -6.32 -13.11
C VAL A 153 7.46 -6.29 -14.60
N GLU A 154 6.99 -7.29 -15.34
CA GLU A 154 7.13 -7.43 -16.78
C GLU A 154 5.75 -7.54 -17.45
N LEU A 155 5.62 -6.93 -18.64
CA LEU A 155 4.40 -7.05 -19.45
C LEU A 155 4.44 -8.37 -20.21
N ARG A 156 3.86 -9.42 -19.61
CA ARG A 156 3.93 -10.79 -20.12
C ARG A 156 2.66 -11.58 -19.82
N ASP A 157 2.41 -12.54 -20.69
CA ASP A 157 1.42 -13.59 -20.49
C ASP A 157 2.07 -14.81 -19.83
N CYS A 158 1.68 -15.17 -18.61
CA CYS A 158 2.19 -16.37 -17.96
C CYS A 158 1.73 -17.66 -18.66
N TYR A 159 0.60 -17.64 -19.37
CA TYR A 159 0.12 -18.78 -20.15
C TYR A 159 0.97 -19.03 -21.39
N ALA A 160 1.69 -18.02 -21.88
CA ALA A 160 2.67 -18.18 -22.96
C ALA A 160 3.99 -18.82 -22.49
N GLY A 161 4.20 -18.91 -21.17
CA GLY A 161 5.37 -19.53 -20.56
C GLY A 161 6.01 -18.67 -19.48
N ILE A 162 6.81 -19.33 -18.65
CA ILE A 162 7.59 -18.70 -17.57
C ILE A 162 9.06 -18.99 -17.85
N ASP A 163 9.80 -17.96 -18.21
CA ASP A 163 11.25 -18.04 -18.51
C ASP A 163 12.11 -18.02 -17.24
N GLU A 164 11.56 -17.52 -16.13
CA GLU A 164 12.26 -17.43 -14.84
C GLU A 164 12.68 -18.82 -14.34
N ARG A 165 13.90 -18.88 -13.82
CA ARG A 165 14.49 -20.10 -13.26
C ARG A 165 14.85 -19.90 -11.80
N ASP A 166 15.00 -21.01 -11.09
CA ASP A 166 15.44 -21.02 -9.70
C ASP A 166 14.51 -20.18 -8.80
N LEU A 167 13.21 -20.26 -9.08
CA LEU A 167 12.15 -19.70 -8.24
C LEU A 167 11.92 -20.61 -7.05
N ASP A 168 11.74 -20.02 -5.88
CA ASP A 168 11.33 -20.74 -4.68
C ASP A 168 9.81 -20.97 -4.67
N ARG A 169 9.04 -19.98 -5.14
CA ARG A 169 7.57 -20.00 -5.12
C ARG A 169 6.98 -19.40 -6.38
N VAL A 170 5.78 -19.89 -6.73
CA VAL A 170 4.91 -19.30 -7.73
C VAL A 170 3.58 -19.03 -7.08
N VAL A 171 3.12 -17.78 -7.12
CA VAL A 171 1.82 -17.36 -6.57
C VAL A 171 0.99 -16.77 -7.70
N LEU A 172 -0.21 -17.32 -7.88
CA LEU A 172 -1.11 -16.97 -8.99
C LEU A 172 -2.41 -16.40 -8.42
N ASP A 173 -2.87 -15.30 -9.00
CA ASP A 173 -4.19 -14.67 -8.77
C ASP A 173 -4.94 -14.54 -10.10
#